data_AF-A0A6I9QL60-F1
#
_entry.id   AF-A0A6I9QL60-F1
#
_cell.length_a   1.000
_cell.length_b   1.000
_cell.length_c   1.000
_cell.angle_alpha   90.00
_cell.angle_beta   90.00
_cell.angle_gamma   90.00
#
_symmetry.space_group_name_H-M   'P 1'
#
loop_
_entity.id
_entity.type
_entity.pdbx_description
1 polymer ?
#
loop_
_entity_poly.entity_id
_entity_poly.type
_entity_poly.pdbx_seq_one_letter_code
_entity_poly.pdbx_strand_id
1 'polypeptide(L)'
;MEMAADYTTNPDYLKKWGELMGGHDAFTKNYFGQSSLVLPGFGEVDVGHLRQYAAMAEQAFDMRMRIMAYWKIVVLRLVETVGLHIICSVNRLVEREMEKELVGDLVGPRMAGLERMLDESPATAAKRERLRKSIELLKESKEVVAVIMDRVVTTIK
;
A
#
# COMPACT_ATOMS: atom_id res chain seq x y z
N MET A 1 2.56 26.26 -9.71
CA MET A 1 1.20 26.83 -9.78
C MET A 1 0.53 26.98 -8.40
N GLU A 2 1.29 26.89 -7.30
CA GLU A 2 1.05 27.58 -6.00
C GLU A 2 1.51 29.07 -6.10
N MET A 3 1.36 29.67 -7.29
CA MET A 3 2.09 30.87 -7.72
C MET A 3 1.38 32.11 -7.16
N ALA A 4 1.95 33.03 -6.38
CA ALA A 4 3.33 33.48 -6.36
C ALA A 4 3.85 33.96 -4.98
N ALA A 5 3.05 33.91 -3.89
CA ALA A 5 3.49 34.21 -2.52
C ALA A 5 2.46 33.87 -1.41
N ASP A 6 1.28 33.33 -1.75
CA ASP A 6 0.26 32.94 -0.77
C ASP A 6 0.30 31.42 -0.57
N TYR A 7 0.85 31.04 0.59
CA TYR A 7 1.37 29.73 0.96
C TYR A 7 0.42 28.53 0.79
N THR A 8 -0.89 28.75 0.66
CA THR A 8 -1.89 27.73 0.33
C THR A 8 -3.28 28.39 0.33
N THR A 9 -4.22 27.89 -0.49
CA THR A 9 -5.66 28.28 -0.41
C THR A 9 -6.42 27.48 0.65
N ASN A 10 -5.72 26.71 1.49
CA ASN A 10 -6.35 25.89 2.51
C ASN A 10 -7.03 26.78 3.57
N PRO A 11 -8.36 26.64 3.79
CA PRO A 11 -9.07 27.45 4.78
C PRO A 11 -8.56 27.23 6.22
N ASP A 12 -8.09 26.03 6.56
CA ASP A 12 -7.48 25.74 7.86
C ASP A 12 -6.20 26.55 8.08
N TYR A 13 -5.41 26.74 7.03
CA TYR A 13 -4.20 27.56 7.09
C TYR A 13 -4.54 29.02 7.33
N LEU A 14 -5.46 29.59 6.55
CA LEU A 14 -5.87 31.00 6.68
C LEU A 14 -6.44 31.28 8.07
N LYS A 15 -7.28 30.36 8.58
CA LYS A 15 -7.79 30.43 9.95
C LYS A 15 -6.65 30.40 10.96
N LYS A 16 -5.72 29.46 10.85
CA LYS A 16 -4.63 29.31 11.80
C LYS A 16 -3.65 30.48 11.78
N TRP A 17 -3.32 30.97 10.59
CA TRP A 17 -2.47 32.15 10.41
C TRP A 17 -3.15 33.39 11.01
N GLY A 18 -4.45 33.58 10.78
CA GLY A 18 -5.21 34.68 11.40
C GLY A 18 -5.21 34.64 12.93
N GLU A 19 -5.35 33.46 13.54
CA GLU A 19 -5.23 33.29 15.00
C GLU A 19 -3.83 33.70 15.50
N LEU A 20 -2.77 33.30 14.80
CA LEU A 20 -1.38 33.60 15.17
C LEU A 20 -1.05 35.09 14.98
N MET A 21 -1.57 35.72 13.92
CA MET A 21 -1.40 37.14 13.64
C MET A 21 -2.09 38.04 14.67
N GLY A 22 -3.05 37.53 15.45
CA GLY A 22 -3.62 38.27 16.59
C GLY A 22 -2.60 38.72 17.63
N GLY A 23 -1.41 38.10 17.68
CA GLY A 23 -0.29 38.52 18.54
C GLY A 23 0.61 39.63 17.97
N HIS A 24 0.39 40.06 16.73
CA HIS A 24 1.28 40.98 16.02
C HIS A 24 1.42 42.34 16.74
N ASP A 25 0.30 42.97 17.10
CA ASP A 25 0.33 44.28 17.75
C ASP A 25 1.05 44.26 19.11
N ALA A 26 0.88 43.16 19.86
CA ALA A 26 1.56 42.95 21.13
C ALA A 26 3.07 42.74 20.92
N PHE A 27 3.46 42.05 19.84
CA PHE A 27 4.86 41.88 19.46
C PHE A 27 5.50 43.22 19.10
N THR A 28 4.95 43.97 18.14
CA THR A 28 5.51 45.25 17.66
C THR A 28 5.66 46.27 18.79
N LYS A 29 4.74 46.31 19.76
CA LYS A 29 4.80 47.24 20.89
C LYS A 29 5.85 46.87 21.93
N ASN A 30 6.11 45.58 22.15
CA ASN A 30 6.86 45.12 23.33
C ASN A 30 8.26 44.58 23.03
N TYR A 31 8.59 44.23 21.78
CA TYR A 31 9.87 43.57 21.47
C TYR A 31 11.12 44.43 21.77
N PHE A 32 11.00 45.76 21.72
CA PHE A 32 12.07 46.68 22.10
C PHE A 32 12.26 46.85 23.62
N GLY A 33 11.19 46.68 24.40
CA GLY A 33 11.19 46.97 25.84
C GLY A 33 11.36 45.74 26.72
N GLN A 34 10.84 44.59 26.29
CA GLN A 34 10.81 43.35 27.08
C GLN A 34 11.83 42.33 26.57
N SER A 35 12.30 41.47 27.46
CA SER A 35 13.19 40.35 27.12
C SER A 35 12.38 39.13 26.68
N SER A 36 11.22 38.88 27.30
CA SER A 36 10.30 37.81 26.92
C SER A 36 8.88 38.35 26.67
N LEU A 37 8.14 37.65 25.81
CA LEU A 37 6.74 37.96 25.49
C LEU A 37 5.93 36.66 25.39
N VAL A 38 4.69 36.68 25.89
CA VAL A 38 3.75 35.57 25.69
C VAL A 38 3.05 35.71 24.36
N LEU A 39 3.27 34.77 23.45
CA LEU A 39 2.68 34.75 22.12
C LEU A 39 1.62 33.63 21.98
N PRO A 40 0.47 33.91 21.32
CA PRO A 40 -0.55 32.90 21.05
C PRO A 40 0.03 31.68 20.31
N GLY A 41 -0.11 30.49 20.90
CA GLY A 41 0.39 29.24 20.30
C GLY A 41 1.87 28.94 20.53
N PHE A 42 2.63 29.82 21.19
CA PHE A 42 4.05 29.61 21.50
C PHE A 42 4.36 29.67 23.00
N GLY A 43 3.50 30.30 23.80
CA GLY A 43 3.78 30.54 25.21
C GLY A 43 4.79 31.67 25.38
N GLU A 44 5.61 31.62 26.42
CA GLU A 44 6.65 32.62 26.66
C GLU A 44 7.83 32.43 25.69
N VAL A 45 8.17 33.49 24.95
CA VAL A 45 9.23 33.51 23.94
C VAL A 45 10.21 34.62 24.26
N ASP A 46 11.51 34.32 24.28
CA ASP A 46 12.56 35.33 24.34
C ASP A 46 12.62 36.12 23.03
N VAL A 47 12.51 37.44 23.14
CA VAL A 47 12.57 38.41 22.03
C VAL A 47 13.71 39.42 22.22
N GLY A 48 14.47 39.34 23.31
CA GLY A 48 15.54 40.29 23.61
C GLY A 48 16.63 40.33 22.53
N HIS A 49 16.91 39.18 21.91
CA HIS A 49 17.87 39.04 20.82
C HIS A 49 17.45 39.76 19.52
N LEU A 50 16.14 40.00 19.32
CA LEU A 50 15.62 40.64 18.10
C LEU A 50 15.90 42.13 18.02
N ARG A 51 16.25 42.78 19.15
CA ARG A 51 16.55 44.22 19.20
C ARG A 51 17.70 44.62 18.29
N GLN A 52 18.70 43.75 18.15
CA GLN A 52 19.85 43.96 17.27
C GLN A 52 19.46 43.87 15.77
N TYR A 53 18.30 43.29 15.48
CA TYR A 53 17.77 43.05 14.14
C TYR A 53 16.39 43.69 13.96
N ALA A 54 16.15 44.85 14.57
CA ALA A 54 14.84 45.50 14.57
C ALA A 54 14.24 45.71 13.17
N ALA A 55 15.07 46.02 12.17
CA ALA A 55 14.64 46.18 10.79
C ALA A 55 14.05 44.89 10.16
N MET A 56 14.39 43.71 10.70
CA MET A 56 13.92 42.40 10.23
C MET A 56 12.97 41.72 11.21
N ALA A 57 12.72 42.29 12.39
CA ALA A 57 11.95 41.65 13.45
C ALA A 57 10.49 41.37 13.03
N GLU A 58 9.83 42.32 12.36
CA GLU A 58 8.47 42.13 11.86
C GLU A 58 8.40 41.08 10.73
N GLN A 59 9.37 41.08 9.82
CA GLN A 59 9.45 40.08 8.76
C GLN A 59 9.70 38.68 9.32
N ALA A 60 10.57 38.56 10.32
CA ALA A 60 10.85 37.30 11.01
C ALA A 60 9.62 36.78 11.76
N PHE A 61 8.85 37.67 12.38
CA PHE A 61 7.58 37.33 13.03
C PHE A 61 6.56 36.79 12.02
N ASP A 62 6.30 37.53 10.94
CA ASP A 62 5.37 37.10 9.89
C ASP A 62 5.78 35.75 9.29
N MET A 63 7.08 35.59 8.97
CA MET A 63 7.61 34.32 8.46
C MET A 63 7.41 33.17 9.46
N ARG A 64 7.66 33.41 10.76
CA ARG A 64 7.44 32.41 11.81
C ARG A 64 5.97 31.98 11.90
N MET A 65 5.03 32.93 11.81
CA MET A 65 3.60 32.63 11.86
C MET A 65 3.13 31.84 10.64
N ARG A 66 3.64 32.18 9.43
CA ARG A 66 3.35 31.44 8.20
C ARG A 66 3.88 30.01 8.26
N ILE A 67 5.12 29.81 8.67
CA ILE A 67 5.71 28.46 8.81
C ILE A 67 4.89 27.61 9.79
N MET A 68 4.49 28.19 10.92
CA MET A 68 3.76 27.48 11.96
C MET A 68 2.33 27.15 11.55
N ALA A 69 1.64 28.05 10.85
CA ALA A 69 0.34 27.75 10.26
C ALA A 69 0.44 26.65 9.18
N TYR A 70 1.52 26.64 8.41
CA TYR A 70 1.74 25.66 7.34
C TYR A 70 2.18 24.28 7.85
N TRP A 71 2.77 24.19 9.05
CA TRP A 71 3.33 22.96 9.60
C TRP A 71 2.36 21.78 9.61
N LYS A 72 1.09 22.01 9.97
CA LYS A 72 0.04 20.98 9.95
C LYS A 72 -0.13 20.34 8.56
N ILE A 73 -0.05 21.16 7.51
CA ILE A 73 -0.17 20.72 6.11
C ILE A 73 1.07 19.93 5.69
N VAL A 74 2.27 20.36 6.11
CA VAL A 74 3.51 19.63 5.84
C VAL A 74 3.42 18.21 6.41
N VAL A 75 2.99 18.08 7.68
CA VAL A 75 2.85 16.78 8.33
C VAL A 75 1.82 15.92 7.61
N LEU A 76 0.66 16.48 7.25
CA LEU A 76 -0.37 15.74 6.53
C LEU A 76 0.14 15.22 5.18
N ARG A 77 0.76 16.10 4.36
CA ARG A 77 1.32 15.72 3.06
C ARG A 77 2.37 14.63 3.20
N LEU A 78 3.21 14.69 4.23
CA LEU A 78 4.22 13.66 4.48
C LEU A 78 3.58 12.30 4.80
N VAL A 79 2.59 12.28 5.69
CA VAL A 79 1.86 11.06 6.06
C VAL A 79 1.13 10.47 4.85
N GLU A 80 0.43 11.30 4.07
CA GLU A 80 -0.26 10.88 2.86
C GLU A 80 0.69 10.32 1.81
N THR A 81 1.84 10.99 1.60
CA THR A 81 2.85 10.55 0.63
C THR A 81 3.45 9.20 1.01
N VAL A 82 3.81 9.01 2.29
CA VAL A 82 4.34 7.73 2.77
C VAL A 82 3.28 6.63 2.68
N GLY A 83 2.04 6.93 3.07
CA GLY A 83 0.92 5.99 2.96
C GLY A 83 0.69 5.54 1.52
N LEU A 84 0.62 6.49 0.57
CA LEU A 84 0.51 6.19 -0.86
C LEU A 84 1.70 5.40 -1.38
N HIS A 85 2.93 5.75 -0.98
CA HIS A 85 4.13 5.03 -1.41
C HIS A 85 4.13 3.57 -0.95
N ILE A 86 3.71 3.31 0.30
CA ILE A 86 3.60 1.96 0.84
C ILE A 86 2.53 1.17 0.08
N ILE A 87 1.33 1.73 -0.10
CA ILE A 87 0.24 1.07 -0.82
C ILE A 87 0.66 0.74 -2.25
N CYS A 88 1.22 1.69 -2.98
CA CYS A 88 1.70 1.46 -4.34
C CYS A 88 2.81 0.41 -4.39
N SER A 89 3.74 0.42 -3.43
CA SER A 89 4.84 -0.55 -3.37
C SER A 89 4.33 -1.96 -3.08
N VAL A 90 3.41 -2.11 -2.13
CA VAL A 90 2.80 -3.41 -1.79
C VAL A 90 1.98 -3.94 -2.95
N ASN A 91 1.14 -3.10 -3.58
CA ASN A 91 0.35 -3.54 -4.74
C ASN A 91 1.26 -3.97 -5.88
N ARG A 92 2.33 -3.21 -6.17
CA ARG A 92 3.31 -3.60 -7.19
C ARG A 92 4.01 -4.92 -6.85
N LEU A 93 4.40 -5.13 -5.60
CA LEU A 93 5.02 -6.36 -5.14
C LEU A 93 4.09 -7.55 -5.38
N VAL A 94 2.84 -7.48 -4.91
CA VAL A 94 1.87 -8.58 -5.00
C VAL A 94 1.43 -8.83 -6.44
N GLU A 95 1.08 -7.79 -7.18
CA GLU A 95 0.49 -7.94 -8.52
C GLU A 95 1.54 -8.25 -9.58
N ARG A 96 2.78 -7.77 -9.46
CA ARG A 96 3.77 -7.92 -10.53
C ARG A 96 4.97 -8.73 -10.15
N GLU A 97 5.49 -8.57 -8.94
CA GLU A 97 6.76 -9.20 -8.56
C GLU A 97 6.52 -10.65 -8.11
N MET A 98 5.54 -10.88 -7.25
CA MET A 98 5.15 -12.23 -6.83
C MET A 98 4.61 -13.08 -8.00
N GLU A 99 3.82 -12.50 -8.90
CA GLU A 99 3.36 -13.21 -10.10
C GLU A 99 4.53 -13.70 -10.95
N LYS A 100 5.52 -12.82 -11.20
CA LYS A 100 6.73 -13.18 -11.95
C LYS A 100 7.55 -14.27 -11.27
N GLU A 101 7.70 -14.19 -9.95
CA GLU A 101 8.43 -15.19 -9.16
C GLU A 101 7.71 -16.55 -9.22
N LEU A 102 6.39 -16.57 -9.03
CA LEU A 102 5.58 -17.80 -9.13
C LEU A 102 5.68 -18.42 -10.52
N VAL A 103 5.56 -17.62 -11.58
CA VAL A 103 5.69 -18.10 -12.97
C VAL A 103 7.11 -18.60 -13.23
N GLY A 104 8.12 -17.93 -12.71
CA GLY A 104 9.52 -18.35 -12.80
C GLY A 104 9.77 -19.71 -12.14
N ASP A 105 9.23 -19.93 -10.95
CA ASP A 105 9.34 -21.19 -10.22
C ASP A 105 8.59 -22.33 -10.92
N LEU A 106 7.42 -22.04 -11.50
CA LEU A 106 6.56 -23.03 -12.13
C LEU A 106 7.07 -23.44 -13.54
N VAL A 107 7.45 -22.45 -14.35
CA VAL A 107 7.86 -22.59 -15.76
C VAL A 107 9.40 -22.58 -15.91
N GLY A 108 10.13 -22.74 -14.80
CA GLY A 108 11.58 -22.80 -14.76
C GLY A 108 12.20 -23.88 -15.66
N PRO A 109 13.53 -24.02 -15.68
CA PRO A 109 14.23 -24.94 -16.58
C PRO A 109 13.64 -26.36 -16.51
N ARG A 110 13.16 -26.86 -17.66
CA ARG A 110 12.49 -28.15 -17.85
C ARG A 110 11.10 -28.30 -17.19
N MET A 111 10.41 -27.22 -16.82
CA MET A 111 9.03 -27.30 -16.29
C MET A 111 8.92 -28.15 -15.00
N ALA A 112 10.03 -28.36 -14.29
CA ALA A 112 10.12 -29.27 -13.14
C ALA A 112 9.22 -28.86 -11.97
N GLY A 113 8.99 -27.55 -11.78
CA GLY A 113 8.07 -27.03 -10.76
C GLY A 113 6.61 -27.42 -11.06
N LEU A 114 6.19 -27.24 -12.32
CA LEU A 114 4.87 -27.67 -12.78
C LEU A 114 4.70 -29.19 -12.73
N GLU A 115 5.71 -29.96 -13.14
CA GLU A 115 5.68 -31.44 -13.05
C GLU A 115 5.45 -31.89 -11.60
N ARG A 116 6.14 -31.29 -10.62
CA ARG A 116 5.92 -31.57 -9.20
C ARG A 116 4.53 -31.18 -8.71
N MET A 117 3.96 -30.08 -9.20
CA MET A 117 2.61 -29.66 -8.80
C MET A 117 1.51 -30.53 -9.41
N LEU A 118 1.75 -31.09 -10.59
CA LEU A 118 0.83 -31.99 -11.28
C LEU A 118 1.05 -33.46 -10.91
N ASP A 119 2.08 -33.77 -10.12
CA ASP A 119 2.33 -35.13 -9.67
C ASP A 119 1.18 -35.63 -8.80
N GLU A 120 0.65 -36.79 -9.17
CA GLU A 120 -0.55 -37.29 -8.55
C GLU A 120 -0.26 -37.82 -7.15
N SER A 121 -1.16 -37.56 -6.19
CA SER A 121 -0.99 -38.15 -4.86
C SER A 121 -0.96 -39.68 -4.94
N PRO A 122 -0.12 -40.38 -4.15
CA PRO A 122 0.00 -41.84 -4.19
C PRO A 122 -1.34 -42.55 -3.97
N ALA A 123 -2.21 -41.99 -3.12
CA ALA A 123 -3.53 -42.53 -2.86
C ALA A 123 -4.45 -42.43 -4.09
N THR A 124 -4.40 -41.33 -4.84
CA THR A 124 -5.16 -41.17 -6.09
C THR A 124 -4.61 -42.08 -7.19
N ALA A 125 -3.28 -42.17 -7.32
CA ALA A 125 -2.61 -43.04 -8.29
C ALA A 125 -2.99 -44.52 -8.06
N ALA A 126 -2.94 -44.99 -6.81
CA ALA A 126 -3.33 -46.35 -6.46
C ALA A 126 -4.81 -46.65 -6.77
N LYS A 127 -5.71 -45.70 -6.49
CA LYS A 127 -7.14 -45.83 -6.85
C LYS A 127 -7.34 -45.88 -8.37
N ARG A 128 -6.67 -45.00 -9.12
CA ARG A 128 -6.72 -44.96 -10.59
C ARG A 128 -6.26 -46.28 -11.19
N GLU A 129 -5.17 -46.83 -10.67
CA GLU A 129 -4.63 -48.11 -11.12
C GLU A 129 -5.58 -49.27 -10.83
N ARG A 130 -6.18 -49.31 -9.63
CA ARG A 130 -7.18 -50.33 -9.28
C ARG A 130 -8.41 -50.26 -10.21
N LEU A 131 -8.93 -49.06 -10.45
CA LEU A 131 -10.04 -48.84 -11.38
C LEU A 131 -9.69 -49.26 -12.81
N ARG A 132 -8.49 -48.92 -13.29
CA ARG A 132 -8.00 -49.33 -14.61
C ARG A 132 -8.00 -50.84 -14.78
N LYS A 133 -7.48 -51.58 -13.79
CA LYS A 133 -7.51 -53.05 -13.78
C LYS A 133 -8.92 -53.62 -13.77
N SER A 134 -9.82 -53.07 -12.95
CA SER A 134 -11.23 -53.50 -12.92
C SER A 134 -11.93 -53.28 -14.27
N ILE A 135 -11.67 -52.16 -14.94
CA ILE A 135 -12.24 -51.86 -16.26
C ILE A 135 -11.73 -52.84 -17.31
N GLU A 136 -10.45 -53.19 -17.28
CA GLU A 136 -9.85 -54.16 -18.19
C GLU A 136 -10.51 -55.54 -18.04
N LEU A 137 -10.65 -56.03 -16.81
CA LEU A 137 -11.34 -57.29 -16.53
C LEU A 137 -12.81 -57.29 -16.99
N LEU A 138 -13.52 -56.16 -16.80
CA LEU A 138 -14.90 -56.03 -17.25
C LEU A 138 -15.02 -56.07 -18.78
N LYS A 139 -14.03 -55.53 -19.51
CA LYS A 139 -13.99 -55.64 -20.98
C LYS A 139 -13.77 -57.08 -21.43
N GLU A 140 -12.84 -57.80 -20.82
CA GLU A 140 -12.60 -59.21 -21.12
C GLU A 140 -13.85 -60.06 -20.84
N SER A 141 -14.48 -59.86 -19.67
CA SER A 141 -15.70 -60.57 -19.31
C SER A 141 -16.84 -60.30 -20.28
N LYS A 142 -16.95 -59.06 -20.82
CA LYS A 142 -17.96 -58.72 -21.82
C LYS A 142 -17.78 -59.56 -23.10
N GLU A 143 -16.54 -59.70 -23.59
CA GLU A 143 -16.26 -60.50 -24.79
C GLU A 143 -16.60 -61.98 -24.58
N VAL A 144 -16.27 -62.54 -23.40
CA VAL A 144 -16.64 -63.93 -23.07
C VAL A 144 -18.16 -64.11 -23.06
N VAL A 145 -18.90 -63.17 -22.47
CA VAL A 145 -20.37 -63.23 -22.44
C VAL A 145 -20.95 -63.10 -23.85
N ALA A 146 -20.38 -62.26 -24.72
CA ALA A 146 -20.80 -62.16 -26.11
C ALA A 146 -20.64 -63.52 -26.85
N VAL A 147 -19.50 -64.20 -26.68
CA VAL A 147 -19.28 -65.54 -27.25
C VAL A 147 -20.29 -66.56 -26.73
N ILE A 148 -20.62 -66.51 -25.43
CA ILE A 148 -21.63 -67.40 -24.86
C ILE A 148 -23.01 -67.12 -25.46
N MET A 149 -23.39 -65.85 -25.59
CA MET A 149 -24.66 -65.45 -26.20
C MET A 149 -24.77 -65.92 -27.65
N ASP A 150 -23.72 -65.76 -28.46
CA ASP A 150 -23.70 -66.22 -29.84
C ASP A 150 -23.89 -67.74 -29.95
N ARG A 151 -23.26 -68.51 -29.06
CA ARG A 151 -23.43 -69.98 -28.97
C ARG A 151 -24.85 -70.37 -28.58
N VAL A 152 -25.47 -69.68 -27.64
CA VAL A 152 -26.86 -69.94 -27.23
C VAL A 152 -27.83 -69.64 -28.39
N VAL A 153 -27.66 -68.51 -29.07
CA VAL A 153 -28.52 -68.12 -30.21
C VAL A 153 -28.40 -69.12 -31.38
N THR A 154 -27.20 -69.65 -31.62
CA THR A 154 -26.97 -70.65 -32.68
C THR A 154 -27.47 -72.05 -32.32
N THR A 155 -27.62 -72.38 -31.03
CA THR A 155 -28.11 -73.69 -30.56
C THR A 155 -29.65 -73.76 -30.47
N ILE A 156 -30.34 -72.61 -30.49
CA ILE A 156 -31.82 -72.49 -30.43
C ILE A 156 -32.46 -72.44 -31.83
N LYS A 157 -31.66 -72.47 -32.91
CA LYS A 157 -32.12 -72.66 -34.29
C LYS A 157 -32.08 -74.14 -34.67
#